data_AF-A0A2E7NA34-F1
#
_entry.id   AF-A0A2E7NA34-F1
#
_cell.length_a   1.000
_cell.length_b   1.000
_cell.length_c   1.000
_cell.angle_alpha   90.00
_cell.angle_beta   90.00
_cell.angle_gamma   90.00
#
_symmetry.space_group_name_H-M   'P 1'
#
loop_
_entity.id
_entity.type
_entity.pdbx_description
1 polymer ?
#
loop_
_entity_poly.entity_id
_entity_poly.type
_entity_poly.pdbx_seq_one_letter_code
_entity_poly.pdbx_strand_id
1 'polypeptide(L)' 'MARNYRKEYDNYHSRPEQRKNRSSRVLARRLMKKRLGAKRIRGKDVDHKDSNPRNNSRSNLRIRSKSSNRSRNA' A
#
# COMPACT_ATOMS: atom_id res chain seq x y z
N MET A 1 11.63 25.34 4.06
CA MET A 1 12.20 24.34 4.98
C MET A 1 12.42 23.03 4.22
N ALA A 2 13.63 22.49 4.22
CA ALA A 2 13.92 21.20 3.60
C ALA A 2 13.43 20.04 4.48
N ARG A 3 12.89 18.96 3.88
CA ARG A 3 12.53 17.74 4.62
C ARG A 3 13.79 17.04 5.13
N ASN A 4 13.80 16.71 6.41
CA ASN A 4 14.86 15.89 6.99
C ASN A 4 14.52 14.39 6.84
N TYR A 5 14.96 13.80 5.73
CA TYR A 5 14.71 12.39 5.41
C TYR A 5 15.30 11.41 6.43
N ARG A 6 16.43 11.75 7.07
CA ARG A 6 17.06 10.88 8.08
C ARG A 6 16.18 10.78 9.32
N LYS A 7 15.73 11.92 9.84
CA LYS A 7 14.82 11.98 10.99
C LYS A 7 13.48 11.27 10.70
N GLU A 8 12.92 11.43 9.51
CA GLU A 8 11.69 10.72 9.10
C GLU A 8 11.91 9.21 8.99
N TYR A 9 13.06 8.79 8.47
CA TYR A 9 13.40 7.38 8.41
C TYR A 9 13.49 6.77 9.81
N ASP A 10 14.25 7.41 10.69
CA ASP A 10 14.50 6.92 12.04
C ASP A 10 13.22 6.90 12.89
N ASN A 11 12.34 7.90 12.71
CA ASN A 11 11.10 8.01 13.48
C ASN A 11 9.93 7.18 12.93
N TYR A 12 9.92 6.86 11.63
CA TYR A 12 8.76 6.21 11.01
C TYR A 12 9.15 4.95 10.24
N HIS A 13 10.03 5.06 9.24
CA HIS A 13 10.32 3.96 8.32
C HIS A 13 11.07 2.78 8.95
N SER A 14 11.93 3.06 9.94
CA SER A 14 12.71 2.07 10.68
C SER A 14 11.84 1.18 11.58
N ARG A 15 10.65 1.66 11.98
CA ARG A 15 9.80 0.99 12.97
C ARG A 15 9.39 -0.40 12.47
N PRO A 16 9.51 -1.46 13.30
CA PRO A 16 9.11 -2.81 12.93
C PRO A 16 7.67 -2.89 12.42
N GLU A 17 6.79 -2.07 12.98
CA GLU A 17 5.39 -1.98 12.57
C GLU A 17 5.22 -1.50 11.12
N GLN A 18 5.94 -0.44 10.71
CA GLN A 18 5.89 0.07 9.34
C GLN A 18 6.47 -0.93 8.34
N ARG A 19 7.52 -1.66 8.74
CA ARG A 19 8.08 -2.77 7.95
C ARG A 19 7.05 -3.89 7.76
N LYS A 20 6.33 -4.29 8.82
CA LYS A 20 5.23 -5.29 8.75
C LYS A 20 4.10 -4.80 7.84
N ASN A 21 3.69 -3.54 7.99
CA ASN A 21 2.63 -2.94 7.17
C ASN A 21 3.05 -2.86 5.69
N ARG A 22 4.31 -2.52 5.40
CA ARG A 22 4.88 -2.54 4.04
C ARG A 22 4.87 -3.96 3.45
N SER A 23 5.33 -4.95 4.20
CA SER A 23 5.32 -6.35 3.77
C SER A 23 3.91 -6.83 3.41
N SER A 24 2.92 -6.51 4.26
CA SER A 24 1.52 -6.85 4.01
C SER A 24 0.97 -6.20 2.74
N ARG A 25 1.24 -4.92 2.49
CA ARG A 25 0.86 -4.25 1.23
C ARG A 25 1.49 -4.89 0.00
N VAL A 26 2.76 -5.32 0.09
CA VAL A 26 3.43 -6.05 -1.00
C VAL A 26 2.74 -7.39 -1.25
N LEU A 27 2.37 -8.11 -0.20
CA LEU A 27 1.61 -9.36 -0.31
C LEU A 27 0.25 -9.14 -0.99
N ALA A 28 -0.52 -8.13 -0.58
CA ALA A 28 -1.77 -7.74 -1.23
C ALA A 28 -1.59 -7.50 -2.73
N ARG A 29 -0.54 -6.76 -3.12
CA ARG A 29 -0.22 -6.52 -4.53
C ARG A 29 0.12 -7.81 -5.28
N ARG A 30 0.88 -8.72 -4.67
CA ARG A 30 1.21 -10.04 -5.26
C ARG A 30 -0.04 -10.90 -5.45
N LEU A 31 -0.91 -10.96 -4.44
CA LEU A 31 -2.19 -11.70 -4.48
C LEU A 31 -3.07 -11.19 -5.63
N MET A 32 -3.23 -9.87 -5.73
CA MET A 32 -4.01 -9.27 -6.81
C MET A 32 -3.35 -9.53 -8.16
N LYS A 33 -2.02 -9.48 -8.27
CA LYS A 33 -1.28 -9.77 -9.52
C LYS A 33 -1.52 -11.20 -9.98
N LYS A 34 -1.49 -12.17 -9.05
CA LYS A 34 -1.79 -13.58 -9.33
C LYS A 34 -3.24 -13.76 -9.81
N ARG A 35 -4.20 -13.06 -9.19
CA ARG A 35 -5.63 -13.20 -9.49
C ARG A 35 -6.05 -12.53 -10.80
N LEU A 36 -5.64 -11.28 -11.01
CA LEU A 36 -6.17 -10.42 -12.07
C LEU A 36 -5.19 -10.25 -13.23
N GLY A 37 -3.96 -10.74 -13.08
CA GLY A 37 -2.88 -10.57 -14.03
C GLY A 37 -2.17 -9.21 -13.90
N ALA A 38 -0.90 -9.19 -14.32
CA ALA A 38 -0.06 -8.00 -14.27
C ALA A 38 -0.62 -6.84 -15.10
N LYS A 39 -1.30 -7.13 -16.22
CA LYS A 39 -1.89 -6.11 -17.10
C LYS A 39 -2.93 -5.26 -16.37
N ARG A 40 -3.80 -5.87 -15.55
CA ARG A 40 -4.87 -5.14 -14.84
C ARG A 40 -4.38 -4.26 -13.69
N ILE A 41 -3.19 -4.52 -13.15
CA ILE A 41 -2.61 -3.76 -12.02
C ILE A 41 -1.60 -2.72 -12.48
N ARG A 42 -1.13 -2.81 -13.73
CA ARG A 42 -0.18 -1.87 -14.29
C ARG A 42 -0.75 -0.44 -14.19
N GLY A 43 0.03 0.47 -13.62
CA GLY A 43 -0.38 1.86 -13.43
C GLY A 43 -1.46 2.08 -12.36
N LYS A 44 -1.90 1.04 -11.64
CA LYS A 44 -2.93 1.11 -10.61
C LYS A 44 -2.40 0.73 -9.23
N ASP A 45 -3.08 1.22 -8.21
CA ASP A 45 -2.79 0.93 -6.81
C ASP A 45 -3.78 -0.12 -6.27
N VAL A 46 -3.29 -0.97 -5.37
CA VAL A 46 -4.13 -1.91 -4.61
C VAL A 46 -4.46 -1.23 -3.30
N ASP A 47 -5.76 -1.12 -3.04
CA ASP A 47 -6.34 -0.41 -1.91
C ASP A 47 -7.05 -1.38 -0.97
N HIS A 48 -6.98 -1.08 0.32
CA HIS A 48 -7.63 -1.79 1.41
C HIS A 48 -8.88 -1.00 1.80
N LYS A 49 -10.08 -1.57 1.60
CA LYS A 49 -11.34 -0.84 1.85
C LYS A 49 -11.48 -0.37 3.29
N ASP A 50 -10.95 -1.12 4.24
CA ASP A 50 -10.97 -0.86 5.68
C ASP A 50 -9.78 -0.01 6.17
N SER A 51 -8.92 0.48 5.27
CA SER A 51 -7.69 1.22 5.60
C SER A 51 -6.67 0.44 6.45
N ASN A 52 -6.90 -0.85 6.71
CA ASN A 52 -6.00 -1.70 7.48
C ASN A 52 -5.03 -2.42 6.52
N PRO A 53 -3.74 -2.04 6.47
CA PRO A 53 -2.78 -2.65 5.56
C PRO A 53 -2.53 -4.13 5.85
N ARG A 54 -2.97 -4.66 7.00
CA ARG A 54 -2.82 -6.07 7.40
C ARG A 54 -4.00 -6.95 6.97
N ASN A 55 -5.13 -6.37 6.55
CA ASN A 55 -6.28 -7.14 6.10
C ASN A 55 -6.22 -7.46 4.60
N ASN A 56 -5.50 -8.51 4.23
CA ASN A 56 -5.35 -8.94 2.84
C ASN A 56 -6.49 -9.81 2.32
N SER A 57 -7.65 -9.81 2.99
CA SER A 57 -8.83 -10.55 2.56
C SER A 57 -9.25 -10.12 1.16
N ARG A 58 -9.59 -11.09 0.30
CA ARG A 58 -9.89 -10.83 -1.12
C ARG A 58 -11.09 -9.89 -1.34
N SER A 59 -12.04 -9.91 -0.42
CA SER A 59 -13.20 -9.02 -0.40
C SER A 59 -12.82 -7.58 0.01
N ASN A 60 -11.73 -7.42 0.78
CA ASN A 60 -11.24 -6.14 1.27
C ASN A 60 -10.33 -5.42 0.25
N LEU A 61 -9.66 -6.17 -0.64
CA LEU A 61 -8.77 -5.60 -1.65
C LEU A 61 -9.54 -5.10 -2.88
N ARG A 62 -9.21 -3.90 -3.36
CA ARG A 62 -9.70 -3.37 -4.64
C ARG A 62 -8.59 -2.69 -5.44
N ILE A 63 -8.77 -2.56 -6.75
CA ILE A 63 -7.86 -1.81 -7.61
C ILE A 63 -8.42 -0.40 -7.80
N ARG A 64 -7.58 0.61 -7.60
CA ARG A 64 -7.93 2.03 -7.76
C ARG A 64 -6.92 2.71 -8.68
N SER A 65 -7.32 3.80 -9.32
CA SER A 65 -6.36 4.70 -9.96
C SER A 65 -5.44 5.32 -8.90
N LYS A 66 -4.20 5.62 -9.26
CA LYS A 66 -3.22 6.24 -8.36
C LYS A 66 -3.74 7.54 -7.78
N SER A 67 -4.31 8.41 -8.62
CA SER A 67 -4.84 9.72 -8.20
C SER A 67 -5.93 9.56 -7.14
N SER A 68 -6.95 8.76 -7.43
CA SER A 68 -8.07 8.58 -6.50
C SER A 68 -7.63 7.92 -5.19
N ASN A 69 -6.71 6.96 -5.23
CA ASN A 69 -6.22 6.32 -4.01
C ASN A 69 -5.42 7.28 -3.13
N ARG A 70 -4.54 8.07 -3.75
CA ARG A 70 -3.64 8.99 -3.02
C ARG A 70 -4.36 10.24 -2.53
N SER A 71 -5.38 10.72 -3.25
CA SER A 71 -6.20 11.87 -2.83
C SER A 71 -7.11 11.56 -1.64
N ARG A 72 -7.37 10.29 -1.36
CA ARG A 72 -8.19 9.88 -0.21
C ARG A 72 -7.45 9.92 1.13
N ASN A 73 -6.13 10.07 1.09
CA ASN A 73 -5.26 10.22 2.25
C ASN A 73 -4.80 11.67 2.44
N ALA A 74 -5.41 12.62 1.72
CA ALA A 74 -5.16 14.06 1.85
C ALA A 74 -6.10 14.64 2.91
#